data_AF-A0A225DLR5-F1
#
_entry.id   AF-A0A225DLR5-F1
#
_cell.length_a   1.000
_cell.length_b   1.000
_cell.length_c   1.000
_cell.angle_alpha   90.00
_cell.angle_beta   90.00
_cell.angle_gamma   90.00
#
_symmetry.space_group_name_H-M   'P 1'
#
loop_
_entity.id
_entity.type
_entity.pdbx_description
1 polymer ?
#
loop_
_entity_poly.entity_id
_entity_poly.type
_entity_poly.pdbx_seq_one_letter_code
_entity_poly.pdbx_strand_id
1 'polypeptide(L)'
;MMLLWKIRYLDRSDKQFKDRFLYLHTKKLDPVTRAAVELIVENKSSRTEREILKFRHLFTEGSLEDVRDNPDDWDKFSTVFLIDYCEDEAGKELTPDEMAQIVTGSPTVRAIPRGARQHDIDLMFAEPEPIPLAEVSLSPEAARLLGYFVRDLQEMLNSAFMRDGPGTLTTSGVIPTLTTAVTDDEIRSFVTIFRRLYMTGRHDPASFVKVVPIFLMAIGDHPYGKWVEGAAKEYKRHLTTSPDARPMIPTVTFATELLIDVFLYTQYAHQPNEERQRQFEACLTELNGKRAALVWLFLTEMWQCAMEIRNVGKGIAWWFTHYCQHHGISSDVLNSLRDDHAGLGADEKEADKQQRLFREKVEQLAVELWEQNGRPFGGISPFLATAREQLSRTLQR
;
A
#
# COMPACT_ATOMS: atom_id res chain seq x y z
N MET A 1 -11.80 26.22 -0.60
CA MET A 1 -10.54 25.82 -1.27
C MET A 1 -10.70 25.90 -2.79
N MET A 2 -9.61 26.19 -3.51
CA MET A 2 -9.49 26.04 -4.95
C MET A 2 -8.65 24.80 -5.26
N LEU A 3 -9.17 23.90 -6.09
CA LEU A 3 -8.49 22.68 -6.54
C LEU A 3 -8.16 22.78 -8.02
N LEU A 4 -6.92 22.50 -8.39
CA LEU A 4 -6.51 22.37 -9.78
C LEU A 4 -6.07 20.94 -10.09
N TRP A 5 -6.42 20.47 -11.28
CA TRP A 5 -6.03 19.16 -11.74
C TRP A 5 -5.63 19.22 -13.21
N LYS A 6 -4.37 18.89 -13.46
CA LYS A 6 -3.85 18.70 -14.81
C LYS A 6 -3.94 17.20 -15.15
N ILE A 7 -4.68 16.86 -16.19
CA ILE A 7 -4.84 15.49 -16.68
C ILE A 7 -4.18 15.40 -18.04
N ARG A 8 -3.35 14.38 -18.23
CA ARG A 8 -2.89 14.00 -19.56
C ARG A 8 -3.95 13.13 -20.21
N TYR A 9 -4.30 13.44 -21.46
CA TYR A 9 -5.19 12.62 -22.26
C TYR A 9 -4.58 12.26 -23.61
N LEU A 10 -5.00 11.14 -24.18
CA LEU A 10 -4.59 10.68 -25.52
C LEU A 10 -5.74 10.91 -26.49
N ASP A 11 -5.52 11.77 -27.49
CA ASP A 11 -6.51 12.02 -28.55
C ASP A 11 -6.44 10.90 -29.59
N ARG A 12 -7.55 10.15 -29.75
CA ARG A 12 -7.61 9.01 -30.68
C ARG A 12 -7.45 9.41 -32.14
N SER A 13 -7.78 10.64 -32.51
CA SER A 13 -7.81 11.09 -33.91
C SER A 13 -6.41 11.37 -34.46
N ASP A 14 -5.56 12.02 -33.68
CA ASP A 14 -4.19 12.38 -34.06
C ASP A 14 -3.11 11.59 -33.32
N LYS A 15 -3.51 10.74 -32.36
CA LYS A 15 -2.65 9.88 -31.54
C LYS A 15 -1.60 10.65 -30.74
N GLN A 16 -1.89 11.91 -30.39
CA GLN A 16 -1.00 12.75 -29.59
C GLN A 16 -1.48 12.84 -28.14
N PHE A 17 -0.51 12.90 -27.21
CA PHE A 17 -0.79 13.27 -25.83
C PHE A 17 -1.02 14.76 -25.73
N LYS A 18 -2.12 15.14 -25.08
CA LYS A 18 -2.50 16.52 -24.81
C LYS A 18 -2.78 16.66 -23.31
N ASP A 19 -2.82 17.89 -22.84
CA ASP A 19 -3.12 18.19 -21.44
C ASP A 19 -4.49 18.86 -21.36
N ARG A 20 -5.30 18.43 -20.39
CA ARG A 20 -6.56 19.04 -19.98
C ARG A 20 -6.37 19.67 -18.60
N PHE A 21 -6.82 20.91 -18.45
CA PHE A 21 -6.79 21.61 -17.18
C PHE A 21 -8.19 21.67 -16.61
N LEU A 22 -8.29 21.24 -15.36
CA LEU A 22 -9.53 21.22 -14.62
C LEU A 22 -9.37 22.05 -13.35
N TYR A 23 -10.47 22.68 -12.94
CA TYR A 23 -10.53 23.37 -11.66
C TYR A 23 -11.86 23.12 -10.95
N LEU A 24 -11.82 23.23 -9.62
CA LEU A 24 -12.99 23.12 -8.76
C LEU A 24 -12.86 24.10 -7.59
N HIS A 25 -13.79 25.06 -7.52
CA HIS A 25 -13.92 25.91 -6.35
C HIS A 25 -14.89 25.27 -5.34
N THR A 26 -14.34 24.71 -4.26
CA THR A 26 -15.12 23.93 -3.30
C THR A 26 -16.17 24.75 -2.53
N LYS A 27 -16.04 26.09 -2.45
CA LYS A 27 -17.06 26.98 -1.85
C LYS A 27 -18.37 27.01 -2.65
N LYS A 28 -18.34 26.65 -3.94
CA LYS A 28 -19.52 26.59 -4.81
C LYS A 28 -20.28 25.27 -4.66
N LEU A 29 -19.73 24.31 -3.92
CA LEU A 29 -20.38 23.04 -3.62
C LEU A 29 -21.28 23.18 -2.40
N ASP A 30 -22.26 22.30 -2.27
CA ASP A 30 -22.99 22.16 -1.01
C ASP A 30 -22.02 21.76 0.13
N PRO A 31 -22.32 22.10 1.39
CA PRO A 31 -21.38 21.89 2.51
C PRO A 31 -20.90 20.44 2.66
N VAL A 32 -21.76 19.49 2.28
CA VAL A 32 -21.54 18.07 2.50
C VAL A 32 -20.62 17.50 1.41
N THR A 33 -20.88 17.81 0.14
CA THR A 33 -19.95 17.50 -0.96
C THR A 33 -18.62 18.22 -0.79
N ARG A 34 -18.66 19.49 -0.37
CA ARG A 34 -17.45 20.27 -0.03
C ARG A 34 -16.60 19.52 0.99
N ALA A 35 -17.17 19.14 2.13
CA ALA A 35 -16.43 18.47 3.20
C ALA A 35 -15.80 17.14 2.72
N ALA A 36 -16.51 16.36 1.89
CA ALA A 36 -16.00 15.10 1.34
C ALA A 36 -14.80 15.31 0.41
N VAL A 37 -14.91 16.25 -0.54
CA VAL A 37 -13.82 16.58 -1.49
C VAL A 37 -12.61 17.13 -0.74
N GLU A 38 -12.83 18.07 0.20
CA GLU A 38 -11.75 18.67 0.97
C GLU A 38 -11.05 17.60 1.85
N LEU A 39 -11.80 16.67 2.47
CA LEU A 39 -11.23 15.58 3.25
C LEU A 39 -10.31 14.68 2.42
N ILE A 40 -10.71 14.26 1.22
CA ILE A 40 -9.90 13.39 0.35
C ILE A 40 -8.58 14.07 -0.02
N VAL A 41 -8.64 15.35 -0.42
CA VAL A 41 -7.46 16.11 -0.83
C VAL A 41 -6.54 16.40 0.35
N GLU A 42 -7.09 16.65 1.54
CA GLU A 42 -6.30 16.94 2.74
C GLU A 42 -5.67 15.70 3.37
N ASN A 43 -6.27 14.52 3.19
CA ASN A 43 -5.78 13.26 3.78
C ASN A 43 -4.44 12.80 3.15
N LYS A 44 -4.07 13.28 1.95
CA LYS A 44 -2.78 13.04 1.25
C LYS A 44 -2.28 11.58 1.27
N SER A 45 -3.20 10.63 1.38
CA SER A 45 -2.90 9.20 1.40
C SER A 45 -3.00 8.66 -0.02
N SER A 46 -1.96 7.96 -0.48
CA SER A 46 -1.95 7.30 -1.80
C SER A 46 -3.09 6.29 -1.98
N ARG A 47 -3.68 5.79 -0.88
CA ARG A 47 -4.86 4.89 -0.93
C ARG A 47 -6.16 5.63 -1.22
N THR A 48 -6.28 6.88 -0.79
CA THR A 48 -7.50 7.69 -0.96
C THR A 48 -7.40 8.68 -2.11
N GLU A 49 -6.20 8.90 -2.67
CA GLU A 49 -6.00 9.80 -3.82
C GLU A 49 -6.93 9.47 -5.00
N ARG A 50 -7.08 8.18 -5.36
CA ARG A 50 -8.02 7.77 -6.43
C ARG A 50 -9.49 8.00 -6.09
N GLU A 51 -9.87 8.20 -4.84
CA GLU A 51 -11.27 8.50 -4.50
C GLU A 51 -11.73 9.85 -5.05
N ILE A 52 -10.81 10.77 -5.37
CA ILE A 52 -11.15 12.03 -6.03
C ILE A 52 -11.80 11.82 -7.40
N LEU A 53 -11.57 10.67 -8.04
CA LEU A 53 -12.18 10.29 -9.32
C LEU A 53 -13.71 10.21 -9.22
N LYS A 54 -14.28 9.87 -8.05
CA LYS A 54 -15.73 9.88 -7.82
C LYS A 54 -16.31 11.28 -8.06
N PHE A 55 -15.52 12.31 -7.78
CA PHE A 55 -15.87 13.73 -7.90
C PHE A 55 -15.37 14.37 -9.19
N ARG A 56 -14.80 13.59 -10.12
CA ARG A 56 -14.28 14.07 -11.42
C ARG A 56 -15.30 14.90 -12.21
N HIS A 57 -16.58 14.59 -12.08
CA HIS A 57 -17.71 15.28 -12.72
C HIS A 57 -17.99 16.67 -12.14
N LEU A 58 -17.50 17.00 -10.95
CA LEU A 58 -17.64 18.32 -10.34
C LEU A 58 -16.64 19.33 -10.89
N PHE A 59 -15.55 18.84 -11.50
CA PHE A 59 -14.52 19.69 -12.06
C PHE A 59 -14.97 20.31 -13.37
N THR A 60 -14.66 21.59 -13.55
CA THR A 60 -14.88 22.32 -14.79
C THR A 60 -13.57 22.36 -15.58
N GLU A 61 -13.67 22.11 -16.89
CA GLU A 61 -12.53 22.24 -17.80
C GLU A 61 -12.30 23.71 -18.15
N GLY A 62 -11.05 24.15 -18.05
CA GLY A 62 -10.65 25.51 -18.37
C GLY A 62 -9.29 25.86 -17.79
N SER A 63 -8.84 27.07 -18.07
CA SER A 63 -7.57 27.60 -17.57
C SER A 63 -7.76 28.34 -16.24
N LEU A 64 -6.65 28.55 -15.54
CA LEU A 64 -6.60 29.45 -14.37
C LEU A 64 -7.07 30.87 -14.71
N GLU A 65 -6.91 31.30 -15.96
CA GLU A 65 -7.33 32.62 -16.45
C GLU A 65 -8.87 32.71 -16.61
N ASP A 66 -9.54 31.57 -16.80
CA ASP A 66 -11.00 31.48 -16.89
C ASP A 66 -11.69 31.55 -15.52
N VAL A 67 -10.91 31.38 -14.43
CA VAL A 67 -11.39 31.54 -13.06
C VAL A 67 -11.51 33.04 -12.77
N ARG A 68 -12.66 33.63 -13.14
CA ARG A 68 -13.01 35.05 -12.90
C ARG A 68 -13.19 35.44 -11.42
N ASP A 69 -12.89 34.54 -10.49
CA ASP A 69 -13.03 34.80 -9.05
C ASP A 69 -11.77 35.53 -8.55
N ASN A 70 -11.93 36.51 -7.67
CA ASN A 70 -10.80 37.24 -7.10
C ASN A 70 -9.88 36.24 -6.35
N PRO A 71 -8.56 36.19 -6.59
CA PRO A 71 -7.67 35.29 -5.85
C PRO A 71 -7.75 35.45 -4.33
N ASP A 72 -8.17 36.64 -3.85
CA ASP A 72 -8.45 36.91 -2.43
C ASP A 72 -9.64 36.11 -1.87
N ASP A 73 -10.53 35.58 -2.71
CA ASP A 73 -11.65 34.73 -2.30
C ASP A 73 -11.22 33.27 -2.04
N TRP A 74 -9.97 32.93 -2.33
CA TRP A 74 -9.44 31.57 -2.17
C TRP A 74 -8.87 31.38 -0.77
N ASP A 75 -9.61 30.73 0.13
CA ASP A 75 -9.10 30.41 1.49
C ASP A 75 -7.82 29.56 1.46
N LYS A 76 -7.66 28.75 0.40
CA LYS A 76 -6.58 27.76 0.25
C LYS A 76 -6.51 27.29 -1.20
N PHE A 77 -5.31 26.97 -1.65
CA PHE A 77 -5.02 26.39 -2.97
C PHE A 77 -4.42 24.99 -2.83
N SER A 78 -4.84 24.03 -3.66
CA SER A 78 -4.27 22.68 -3.72
C SER A 78 -4.31 22.10 -5.13
N THR A 79 -3.40 21.17 -5.41
CA THR A 79 -3.31 20.46 -6.69
C THR A 79 -3.64 18.98 -6.52
N VAL A 80 -4.46 18.45 -7.41
CA VAL A 80 -4.71 17.01 -7.54
C VAL A 80 -3.73 16.44 -8.56
N PHE A 81 -3.06 15.35 -8.18
CA PHE A 81 -2.11 14.64 -9.04
C PHE A 81 -2.29 13.14 -8.85
N LEU A 82 -2.61 12.43 -9.93
CA LEU A 82 -2.72 10.97 -9.96
C LEU A 82 -1.69 10.44 -10.97
N ILE A 83 -0.71 9.69 -10.49
CA ILE A 83 0.45 9.23 -11.29
C ILE A 83 0.04 8.22 -12.38
N ASP A 84 -1.01 7.45 -12.12
CA ASP A 84 -1.47 6.32 -12.92
C ASP A 84 -2.78 6.60 -13.67
N TYR A 85 -3.15 7.88 -13.83
CA TYR A 85 -4.41 8.28 -14.46
C TYR A 85 -4.20 9.00 -15.80
N CYS A 86 -4.86 8.52 -16.84
CA CYS A 86 -4.88 9.10 -18.18
C CYS A 86 -6.30 8.98 -18.75
N GLU A 87 -6.73 9.96 -19.54
CA GLU A 87 -8.05 9.97 -20.19
C GLU A 87 -7.93 9.88 -21.72
N ASP A 88 -9.04 9.64 -22.43
CA ASP A 88 -9.19 9.98 -23.84
C ASP A 88 -9.80 11.38 -24.05
N GLU A 89 -9.99 11.79 -25.30
CA GLU A 89 -10.57 13.09 -25.64
C GLU A 89 -12.00 13.29 -25.07
N ALA A 90 -12.73 12.21 -24.78
CA ALA A 90 -14.06 12.25 -24.18
C ALA A 90 -14.03 12.27 -22.65
N GLY A 91 -12.85 12.20 -22.03
CA GLY A 91 -12.69 12.13 -20.57
C GLY A 91 -12.88 10.73 -19.99
N LYS A 92 -12.87 9.67 -20.82
CA LYS A 92 -12.90 8.29 -20.35
C LYS A 92 -11.50 7.88 -19.91
N GLU A 93 -11.37 7.25 -18.74
CA GLU A 93 -10.09 6.68 -18.30
C GLU A 93 -9.58 5.64 -19.30
N LEU A 94 -8.28 5.73 -19.63
CA LEU A 94 -7.58 4.80 -20.50
C LEU A 94 -6.61 3.94 -19.70
N THR A 95 -6.69 2.63 -19.92
CA THR A 95 -5.66 1.70 -19.47
C THR A 95 -4.38 1.84 -20.31
N PRO A 96 -3.20 1.44 -19.78
CA PRO A 96 -1.96 1.40 -20.56
C PRO A 96 -2.07 0.60 -21.88
N ASP A 97 -2.81 -0.50 -21.87
CA ASP A 97 -3.05 -1.32 -23.05
C ASP A 97 -3.91 -0.59 -24.09
N GLU A 98 -5.00 0.06 -23.67
CA GLU A 98 -5.82 0.87 -24.58
C GLU A 98 -4.99 2.00 -25.20
N MET A 99 -4.13 2.67 -24.42
CA MET A 99 -3.22 3.69 -24.95
C MET A 99 -2.27 3.11 -26.01
N ALA A 100 -1.64 1.95 -25.72
CA ALA A 100 -0.75 1.31 -26.68
C ALA A 100 -1.49 0.89 -27.96
N GLN A 101 -2.72 0.38 -27.84
CA GLN A 101 -3.56 0.00 -28.97
C GLN A 101 -3.93 1.21 -29.83
N ILE A 102 -4.28 2.35 -29.23
CA ILE A 102 -4.58 3.60 -29.94
C ILE A 102 -3.35 4.08 -30.72
N VAL A 103 -2.19 4.18 -30.05
CA VAL A 103 -0.95 4.69 -30.65
C VAL A 103 -0.51 3.80 -31.81
N THR A 104 -0.45 2.48 -31.60
CA THR A 104 0.07 1.54 -32.60
C THR A 104 -0.95 1.14 -33.67
N GLY A 105 -2.25 1.23 -33.37
CA GLY A 105 -3.33 0.66 -34.19
C GLY A 105 -3.46 -0.86 -34.12
N SER A 106 -2.68 -1.54 -33.27
CA SER A 106 -2.76 -2.99 -33.10
C SER A 106 -3.63 -3.35 -31.88
N PRO A 107 -4.70 -4.15 -32.03
CA PRO A 107 -5.53 -4.55 -30.89
C PRO A 107 -4.85 -5.57 -29.95
N THR A 108 -3.77 -6.20 -30.42
CA THR A 108 -3.05 -7.24 -29.67
C THR A 108 -1.86 -6.69 -28.90
N VAL A 109 -1.49 -5.41 -29.09
CA VAL A 109 -0.40 -4.82 -28.32
C VAL A 109 -0.77 -4.76 -26.83
N ARG A 110 0.26 -4.90 -26.00
CA ARG A 110 0.19 -4.79 -24.54
C ARG A 110 1.27 -3.83 -24.08
N ALA A 111 0.94 -2.94 -23.15
CA ALA A 111 1.90 -2.06 -22.52
C ALA A 111 2.60 -2.80 -21.37
N ILE A 112 3.91 -3.00 -21.51
CA ILE A 112 4.71 -3.61 -20.45
C ILE A 112 5.10 -2.50 -19.45
N PRO A 113 4.73 -2.63 -18.16
CA PRO A 113 5.12 -1.65 -17.16
C PRO A 113 6.64 -1.51 -17.08
N ARG A 114 7.12 -0.27 -16.89
CA ARG A 114 8.55 -0.04 -16.67
C ARG A 114 9.00 -0.80 -15.43
N GLY A 115 10.05 -1.60 -15.59
CA GLY A 115 10.60 -2.41 -14.50
C GLY A 115 9.91 -3.75 -14.29
N ALA A 116 8.93 -4.12 -15.12
CA ALA A 116 8.36 -5.46 -15.13
C ALA A 116 9.48 -6.51 -15.31
N ARG A 117 9.45 -7.56 -14.50
CA ARG A 117 10.41 -8.66 -14.59
C ARG A 117 9.97 -9.64 -15.67
N GLN A 118 10.90 -10.49 -16.12
CA GLN A 118 10.59 -11.46 -17.17
C GLN A 118 9.40 -12.35 -16.82
N HIS A 119 9.30 -12.82 -15.57
CA HIS A 119 8.18 -13.66 -15.13
C HIS A 119 6.84 -12.92 -15.05
N ASP A 120 6.84 -11.58 -14.85
CA ASP A 120 5.62 -10.76 -14.96
C ASP A 120 5.17 -10.69 -16.42
N ILE A 121 6.13 -10.47 -17.33
CA ILE A 121 5.89 -10.43 -18.78
C ILE A 121 5.36 -11.79 -19.27
N ASP A 122 6.00 -12.88 -18.88
CA ASP A 122 5.59 -14.23 -19.27
C ASP A 122 4.16 -14.54 -18.82
N LEU A 123 3.78 -14.13 -17.61
CA LEU A 123 2.40 -14.28 -17.13
C LEU A 123 1.41 -13.41 -17.91
N MET A 124 1.78 -12.17 -18.24
CA MET A 124 0.93 -11.26 -19.03
C MET A 124 0.62 -11.79 -20.44
N PHE A 125 1.54 -12.54 -21.04
CA PHE A 125 1.40 -13.12 -22.38
C PHE A 125 1.00 -14.60 -22.39
N ALA A 126 0.82 -15.21 -21.21
CA ALA A 126 0.38 -16.60 -21.12
C ALA A 126 -1.06 -16.76 -21.62
N GLU A 127 -1.35 -17.92 -22.22
CA GLU A 127 -2.73 -18.27 -22.56
C GLU A 127 -3.57 -18.41 -21.28
N PRO A 128 -4.84 -17.97 -21.27
CA PRO A 128 -5.71 -18.16 -20.13
C PRO A 128 -5.94 -19.65 -19.86
N GLU A 129 -5.29 -20.18 -18.85
CA GLU A 129 -5.47 -21.54 -18.37
C GLU A 129 -6.38 -21.57 -17.13
N PRO A 130 -7.37 -22.48 -17.06
CA PRO A 130 -8.13 -22.69 -15.84
C PRO A 130 -7.21 -23.16 -14.71
N ILE A 131 -7.38 -22.55 -13.55
CA ILE A 131 -6.60 -22.90 -12.37
C ILE A 131 -7.07 -24.27 -11.86
N PRO A 132 -6.16 -25.26 -11.68
CA PRO A 132 -6.53 -26.64 -11.37
C PRO A 132 -6.91 -26.79 -9.89
N LEU A 133 -8.11 -26.37 -9.50
CA LEU A 133 -8.57 -26.50 -8.11
C LEU A 133 -9.03 -27.93 -7.79
N ALA A 134 -9.73 -28.59 -8.72
CA ALA A 134 -10.33 -29.92 -8.51
C ALA A 134 -9.31 -31.06 -8.59
N GLU A 135 -8.28 -30.90 -9.43
CA GLU A 135 -7.27 -31.93 -9.71
C GLU A 135 -6.16 -31.97 -8.65
N VAL A 136 -6.08 -30.91 -7.84
CA VAL A 136 -5.10 -30.80 -6.76
C VAL A 136 -5.65 -31.36 -5.48
N SER A 137 -4.83 -32.17 -4.80
CA SER A 137 -5.10 -32.64 -3.44
C SER A 137 -3.90 -32.34 -2.56
N LEU A 138 -4.05 -31.38 -1.66
CA LEU A 138 -3.04 -31.06 -0.65
C LEU A 138 -3.04 -32.08 0.49
N SER A 139 -1.87 -32.40 1.01
CA SER A 139 -1.78 -33.12 2.28
C SER A 139 -2.30 -32.23 3.44
N PRO A 140 -2.78 -32.82 4.55
CA PRO A 140 -3.22 -32.03 5.71
C PRO A 140 -2.14 -31.09 6.28
N GLU A 141 -0.87 -31.51 6.20
CA GLU A 141 0.27 -30.68 6.61
C GLU A 141 0.48 -29.50 5.65
N ALA A 142 0.46 -29.75 4.34
CA ALA A 142 0.60 -28.71 3.33
C ALA A 142 -0.50 -27.64 3.44
N ALA A 143 -1.76 -28.09 3.59
CA ALA A 143 -2.89 -27.20 3.79
C ALA A 143 -2.75 -26.35 5.07
N ARG A 144 -2.25 -26.94 6.16
CA ARG A 144 -2.00 -26.22 7.42
C ARG A 144 -0.90 -25.16 7.27
N LEU A 145 0.19 -25.49 6.59
CA LEU A 145 1.31 -24.54 6.38
C LEU A 145 0.89 -23.36 5.51
N LEU A 146 0.17 -23.62 4.41
CA LEU A 146 -0.44 -22.58 3.59
C LEU A 146 -1.39 -21.71 4.42
N GLY A 147 -2.19 -22.33 5.28
CA GLY A 147 -3.06 -21.65 6.22
C GLY A 147 -2.38 -20.68 7.16
N TYR A 148 -1.30 -21.13 7.82
CA TYR A 148 -0.52 -20.27 8.70
C TYR A 148 0.17 -19.13 7.93
N PHE A 149 0.65 -19.40 6.72
CA PHE A 149 1.21 -18.37 5.86
C PHE A 149 0.19 -17.30 5.49
N VAL A 150 -1.02 -17.70 5.07
CA VAL A 150 -2.09 -16.73 4.73
C VAL A 150 -2.46 -15.88 5.93
N ARG A 151 -2.57 -16.47 7.12
CA ARG A 151 -2.79 -15.72 8.37
C ARG A 151 -1.68 -14.69 8.61
N ASP A 152 -0.43 -15.13 8.66
CA ASP A 152 0.70 -14.27 9.00
C ASP A 152 0.90 -13.17 7.93
N LEU A 153 0.65 -13.50 6.66
CA LEU A 153 0.60 -12.53 5.57
C LEU A 153 -0.48 -11.48 5.82
N GLN A 154 -1.71 -11.89 6.14
CA GLN A 154 -2.80 -10.95 6.37
C GLN A 154 -2.52 -10.04 7.58
N GLU A 155 -1.94 -10.58 8.66
CA GLU A 155 -1.49 -9.82 9.82
C GLU A 155 -0.43 -8.78 9.43
N MET A 156 0.55 -9.17 8.61
CA MET A 156 1.59 -8.26 8.08
C MET A 156 0.98 -7.14 7.23
N LEU A 157 0.03 -7.48 6.34
CA LEU A 157 -0.64 -6.52 5.45
C LEU A 157 -1.50 -5.49 6.20
N ASN A 158 -2.02 -5.87 7.36
CA ASN A 158 -2.87 -5.02 8.20
C ASN A 158 -2.07 -4.13 9.17
N SER A 159 -0.74 -4.32 9.27
CA SER A 159 0.10 -3.53 10.17
C SER A 159 0.26 -2.07 9.73
N ALA A 160 0.42 -1.17 10.71
CA ALA A 160 0.70 0.24 10.46
C ALA A 160 2.02 0.44 9.69
N PHE A 161 3.07 -0.28 10.06
CA PHE A 161 4.37 -0.19 9.38
C PHE A 161 4.29 -0.57 7.89
N MET A 162 3.49 -1.58 7.52
CA MET A 162 3.28 -1.94 6.11
C MET A 162 2.55 -0.84 5.33
N ARG A 163 1.61 -0.13 5.98
CA ARG A 163 0.84 0.96 5.39
C ARG A 163 1.65 2.25 5.26
N ASP A 164 2.35 2.64 6.31
CA ASP A 164 2.97 3.96 6.46
C ASP A 164 4.47 3.96 6.08
N GLY A 165 5.09 2.77 6.01
CA GLY A 165 6.44 2.56 5.49
C GLY A 165 7.56 2.76 6.51
N PRO A 166 8.83 2.65 6.06
CA PRO A 166 10.01 2.60 6.92
C PRO A 166 10.44 3.96 7.51
N GLY A 167 9.72 5.03 7.19
CA GLY A 167 10.07 6.39 7.58
C GLY A 167 11.11 7.07 6.66
N THR A 168 11.48 8.29 7.03
CA THR A 168 12.40 9.14 6.26
C THR A 168 13.66 9.42 7.06
N LEU A 169 14.81 9.22 6.42
CA LEU A 169 16.11 9.63 6.93
C LEU A 169 16.45 11.03 6.40
N THR A 170 16.69 11.98 7.30
CA THR A 170 17.14 13.33 6.95
C THR A 170 18.61 13.51 7.28
N THR A 171 19.36 14.08 6.35
CA THR A 171 20.81 14.33 6.45
C THR A 171 21.18 15.81 6.49
N SER A 172 20.19 16.69 6.68
CA SER A 172 20.36 18.15 6.72
C SER A 172 21.15 18.68 7.94
N GLY A 173 21.75 17.80 8.74
CA GLY A 173 22.61 18.13 9.88
C GLY A 173 23.80 17.16 10.02
N VAL A 174 24.64 17.39 11.04
CA VAL A 174 25.83 16.56 11.32
C VAL A 174 25.45 15.10 11.66
N ILE A 175 24.27 14.89 12.24
CA ILE A 175 23.76 13.58 12.66
C ILE A 175 22.50 13.26 11.84
N PRO A 176 22.47 12.13 11.11
CA PRO A 176 21.28 11.68 10.43
C PRO A 176 20.13 11.46 11.41
N THR A 177 18.95 11.98 11.09
CA THR A 177 17.75 11.81 11.93
C THR A 177 16.74 10.94 11.20
N LEU A 178 16.29 9.87 11.85
CA LEU A 178 15.24 9.00 11.36
C LEU A 178 13.90 9.48 11.91
N THR A 179 12.92 9.67 11.03
CA THR A 179 11.54 10.03 11.39
C THR A 179 10.58 8.98 10.84
N THR A 180 9.74 8.41 11.71
CA THR A 180 8.74 7.39 11.36
C THR A 180 7.34 7.92 11.68
N ALA A 181 6.36 7.51 10.89
CA ALA A 181 4.94 7.77 11.19
C ALA A 181 4.35 6.76 12.19
N VAL A 182 5.10 5.68 12.46
CA VAL A 182 4.73 4.61 13.39
C VAL A 182 5.64 4.59 14.61
N THR A 183 5.10 4.08 15.71
CA THR A 183 5.75 3.91 17.01
C THR A 183 6.71 2.71 17.03
N ASP A 184 7.60 2.68 18.02
CA ASP A 184 8.51 1.55 18.24
C ASP A 184 7.76 0.23 18.49
N ASP A 185 6.60 0.27 19.15
CA ASP A 185 5.79 -0.93 19.42
C ASP A 185 5.14 -1.47 18.15
N GLU A 186 4.68 -0.60 17.26
CA GLU A 186 4.18 -0.99 15.94
C GLU A 186 5.30 -1.60 15.07
N ILE A 187 6.52 -1.05 15.15
CA ILE A 187 7.70 -1.64 14.49
C ILE A 187 8.00 -3.03 15.07
N ARG A 188 8.04 -3.18 16.40
CA ARG A 188 8.27 -4.49 17.07
C ARG A 188 7.22 -5.52 16.70
N SER A 189 5.95 -5.12 16.66
CA SER A 189 4.84 -6.00 16.24
C SER A 189 5.04 -6.45 14.79
N PHE A 190 5.33 -5.51 13.88
CA PHE A 190 5.62 -5.83 12.48
C PHE A 190 6.80 -6.78 12.34
N VAL A 191 7.93 -6.51 13.01
CA VAL A 191 9.12 -7.36 13.00
C VAL A 191 8.81 -8.77 13.45
N THR A 192 7.96 -8.94 14.46
CA THR A 192 7.56 -10.25 14.98
C THR A 192 6.75 -11.04 13.95
N ILE A 193 5.89 -10.39 13.19
CA ILE A 193 5.11 -11.01 12.11
C ILE A 193 6.01 -11.33 10.92
N PHE A 194 6.79 -10.35 10.47
CA PHE A 194 7.75 -10.49 9.37
C PHE A 194 8.71 -11.66 9.62
N ARG A 195 9.22 -11.79 10.85
CA ARG A 195 10.09 -12.90 11.24
C ARG A 195 9.47 -14.27 10.95
N ARG A 196 8.16 -14.47 11.20
CA ARG A 196 7.48 -15.76 10.90
C ARG A 196 7.44 -16.07 9.40
N LEU A 197 7.33 -15.03 8.58
CA LEU A 197 7.30 -15.12 7.11
C LEU A 197 8.70 -15.22 6.49
N TYR A 198 9.71 -14.67 7.15
CA TYR A 198 11.10 -14.58 6.70
C TYR A 198 11.94 -15.80 7.15
N MET A 199 11.90 -16.16 8.43
CA MET A 199 12.79 -17.15 9.01
C MET A 199 12.50 -18.56 8.51
N THR A 200 13.56 -19.34 8.25
CA THR A 200 13.45 -20.74 7.79
C THR A 200 13.69 -21.75 8.91
N GLY A 201 13.80 -21.30 10.16
CA GLY A 201 14.03 -22.16 11.33
C GLY A 201 12.92 -23.17 11.58
N ARG A 202 13.18 -24.16 12.46
CA ARG A 202 12.22 -25.21 12.82
C ARG A 202 10.91 -24.67 13.43
N HIS A 203 11.00 -23.52 14.10
CA HIS A 203 9.86 -22.86 14.75
C HIS A 203 9.05 -21.96 13.79
N ASP A 204 9.54 -21.73 12.58
CA ASP A 204 8.93 -20.89 11.55
C ASP A 204 8.65 -21.76 10.30
N PRO A 205 7.71 -22.73 10.38
CA PRO A 205 7.49 -23.70 9.32
C PRO A 205 6.72 -23.13 8.12
N ALA A 206 6.03 -22.00 8.29
CA ALA A 206 5.17 -21.37 7.29
C ALA A 206 5.81 -20.13 6.64
N SER A 207 7.14 -20.05 6.58
CA SER A 207 7.82 -18.95 5.89
C SER A 207 7.64 -19.00 4.38
N PHE A 208 7.79 -17.84 3.74
CA PHE A 208 7.60 -17.66 2.30
C PHE A 208 8.40 -18.69 1.48
N VAL A 209 9.67 -18.90 1.80
CA VAL A 209 10.55 -19.85 1.10
C VAL A 209 10.11 -21.30 1.25
N LYS A 210 9.41 -21.65 2.34
CA LYS A 210 8.88 -23.01 2.56
C LYS A 210 7.52 -23.23 1.90
N VAL A 211 6.71 -22.19 1.81
CA VAL A 211 5.35 -22.25 1.24
C VAL A 211 5.38 -22.24 -0.28
N VAL A 212 6.32 -21.52 -0.90
CA VAL A 212 6.47 -21.48 -2.37
C VAL A 212 6.58 -22.90 -2.97
N PRO A 213 7.46 -23.82 -2.52
CA PRO A 213 7.50 -25.18 -3.04
C PRO A 213 6.18 -25.95 -2.92
N ILE A 214 5.42 -25.75 -1.83
CA ILE A 214 4.12 -26.39 -1.64
C ILE A 214 3.14 -25.90 -2.71
N PHE A 215 3.10 -24.59 -2.94
CA PHE A 215 2.27 -23.99 -3.98
C PHE A 215 2.67 -24.46 -5.38
N LEU A 216 3.97 -24.53 -5.69
CA LEU A 216 4.47 -24.98 -6.99
C LEU A 216 4.14 -26.45 -7.25
N MET A 217 4.25 -27.32 -6.25
CA MET A 217 3.83 -28.72 -6.35
C MET A 217 2.33 -28.85 -6.63
N ALA A 218 1.52 -27.95 -6.07
CA ALA A 218 0.09 -27.94 -6.29
C ALA A 218 -0.27 -27.44 -7.69
N ILE A 219 0.31 -26.33 -8.15
CA ILE A 219 -0.11 -25.69 -9.40
C ILE A 219 0.60 -26.24 -10.65
N GLY A 220 1.70 -26.97 -10.48
CA GLY A 220 2.45 -27.59 -11.58
C GLY A 220 3.02 -26.57 -12.56
N ASP A 221 2.93 -26.89 -13.86
CA ASP A 221 3.49 -26.08 -14.96
C ASP A 221 2.66 -24.85 -15.35
N HIS A 222 1.57 -24.59 -14.63
CA HIS A 222 0.68 -23.45 -14.87
C HIS A 222 1.46 -22.11 -14.87
N PRO A 223 1.11 -21.13 -15.71
CA PRO A 223 1.76 -19.82 -15.77
C PRO A 223 1.94 -19.12 -14.41
N TYR A 224 0.91 -19.12 -13.55
CA TYR A 224 1.01 -18.64 -12.16
C TYR A 224 2.11 -19.32 -11.34
N GLY A 225 2.37 -20.61 -11.53
CA GLY A 225 3.48 -21.32 -10.88
C GLY A 225 4.83 -20.75 -11.29
N LYS A 226 5.05 -20.58 -12.60
CA LYS A 226 6.28 -19.96 -13.13
C LYS A 226 6.48 -18.52 -12.64
N TRP A 227 5.39 -17.76 -12.54
CA TRP A 227 5.41 -16.41 -11.97
C TRP A 227 5.82 -16.41 -10.49
N VAL A 228 5.19 -17.25 -9.66
CA VAL A 228 5.55 -17.40 -8.24
C VAL A 228 7.00 -17.85 -8.07
N GLU A 229 7.45 -18.81 -8.87
CA GLU A 229 8.83 -19.29 -8.82
C GLU A 229 9.84 -18.19 -9.20
N GLY A 230 9.56 -17.44 -10.28
CA GLY A 230 10.37 -16.31 -10.72
C GLY A 230 10.50 -15.24 -9.64
N ALA A 231 9.37 -14.82 -9.06
CA ALA A 231 9.38 -13.82 -7.99
C ALA A 231 10.06 -14.32 -6.71
N ALA A 232 9.92 -15.60 -6.36
CA ALA A 232 10.64 -16.19 -5.23
C ALA A 232 12.17 -16.26 -5.47
N LYS A 233 12.61 -16.46 -6.71
CA LYS A 233 14.03 -16.38 -7.09
C LYS A 233 14.56 -14.94 -6.95
N GLU A 234 13.77 -13.94 -7.34
CA GLU A 234 14.13 -12.53 -7.16
C GLU A 234 14.26 -12.15 -5.68
N TYR A 235 13.29 -12.55 -4.85
CA TYR A 235 13.36 -12.37 -3.38
C TYR A 235 14.64 -12.98 -2.79
N LYS A 236 14.97 -14.22 -3.17
CA LYS A 236 16.22 -14.87 -2.73
C LYS A 236 17.45 -14.11 -3.22
N ARG A 237 17.45 -13.62 -4.45
CA ARG A 237 18.55 -12.82 -4.99
C ARG A 237 18.71 -11.52 -4.21
N HIS A 238 17.61 -10.84 -3.93
CA HIS A 238 17.59 -9.60 -3.15
C HIS A 238 18.24 -9.79 -1.77
N LEU A 239 17.90 -10.86 -1.05
CA LEU A 239 18.53 -11.19 0.24
C LEU A 239 20.06 -11.32 0.14
N THR A 240 20.58 -11.83 -0.98
CA THR A 240 22.02 -12.00 -1.20
C THR A 240 22.74 -10.77 -1.73
N THR A 241 22.01 -9.74 -2.17
CA THR A 241 22.60 -8.49 -2.65
C THR A 241 22.80 -7.49 -1.52
N SER A 242 23.69 -6.52 -1.72
CA SER A 242 23.82 -5.40 -0.78
C SER A 242 22.58 -4.49 -0.81
N PRO A 243 22.16 -3.94 0.34
CA PRO A 243 21.05 -2.99 0.42
C PRO A 243 21.20 -1.85 -0.59
N ASP A 244 20.08 -1.42 -1.17
CA ASP A 244 20.08 -0.31 -2.12
C ASP A 244 20.24 1.02 -1.35
N ALA A 245 21.50 1.39 -1.13
CA ALA A 245 21.87 2.66 -0.52
C ALA A 245 21.58 3.81 -1.49
N ARG A 246 20.41 4.44 -1.32
CA ARG A 246 20.10 5.76 -1.91
C ARG A 246 21.27 6.74 -1.67
N PRO A 247 21.46 7.78 -2.51
CA PRO A 247 22.68 8.61 -2.54
C PRO A 247 23.10 9.31 -1.23
N MET A 248 22.29 9.20 -0.17
CA MET A 248 22.57 9.76 1.15
C MET A 248 23.38 8.84 2.07
N ILE A 249 23.60 7.57 1.69
CA ILE A 249 24.33 6.57 2.48
C ILE A 249 25.50 6.03 1.64
N PRO A 250 26.70 5.85 2.23
CA PRO A 250 27.79 5.20 1.52
C PRO A 250 27.39 3.78 1.09
N THR A 251 27.95 3.32 -0.02
CA THR A 251 27.78 1.94 -0.46
C THR A 251 28.27 0.98 0.63
N VAL A 252 27.42 0.02 0.99
CA VAL A 252 27.74 -1.03 1.97
C VAL A 252 28.08 -2.33 1.25
N THR A 253 28.85 -3.20 1.91
CA THR A 253 29.31 -4.48 1.33
C THR A 253 28.60 -5.70 1.88
N PHE A 254 27.97 -5.58 3.05
CA PHE A 254 27.16 -6.66 3.60
C PHE A 254 25.88 -6.92 2.78
N ALA A 255 25.39 -8.15 2.82
CA ALA A 255 24.14 -8.56 2.18
C ALA A 255 22.90 -8.14 2.99
N THR A 256 21.77 -7.96 2.32
CA THR A 256 20.48 -7.65 2.94
C THR A 256 20.08 -8.69 4.00
N GLU A 257 20.32 -9.98 3.75
CA GLU A 257 20.08 -11.06 4.71
C GLU A 257 20.86 -10.84 6.02
N LEU A 258 22.14 -10.49 5.93
CA LEU A 258 22.97 -10.23 7.11
C LEU A 258 22.42 -9.05 7.91
N LEU A 259 22.05 -7.97 7.22
CA LEU A 259 21.44 -6.78 7.86
C LEU A 259 20.17 -7.14 8.62
N ILE A 260 19.25 -7.89 8.00
CA ILE A 260 17.99 -8.29 8.64
C ILE A 260 18.28 -9.18 9.86
N ASP A 261 19.12 -10.21 9.68
CA ASP A 261 19.47 -11.15 10.74
C ASP A 261 20.08 -10.45 11.95
N VAL A 262 21.04 -9.55 11.77
CA VAL A 262 21.69 -8.89 12.92
C VAL A 262 20.68 -8.10 13.75
N PHE A 263 19.71 -7.42 13.13
CA PHE A 263 18.66 -6.73 13.88
C PHE A 263 17.71 -7.70 14.56
N LEU A 264 17.23 -8.73 13.86
CA LEU A 264 16.34 -9.74 14.43
C LEU A 264 16.96 -10.40 15.67
N TYR A 265 18.25 -10.74 15.62
CA TYR A 265 18.93 -11.46 16.68
C TYR A 265 19.55 -10.59 17.79
N THR A 266 19.72 -9.28 17.58
CA THR A 266 20.29 -8.38 18.61
C THR A 266 19.27 -7.46 19.26
N GLN A 267 18.28 -6.96 18.50
CA GLN A 267 17.33 -5.96 18.99
C GLN A 267 15.93 -6.53 19.24
N TYR A 268 15.58 -7.64 18.58
CA TYR A 268 14.23 -8.21 18.62
C TYR A 268 14.16 -9.67 19.09
N ALA A 269 15.30 -10.32 19.36
CA ALA A 269 15.33 -11.65 19.96
C ALA A 269 15.34 -11.59 21.49
N HIS A 270 14.70 -12.57 22.13
CA HIS A 270 14.68 -12.68 23.59
C HIS A 270 16.01 -13.09 24.22
N GLN A 271 16.99 -13.56 23.42
CA GLN A 271 18.30 -13.98 23.89
C GLN A 271 19.40 -13.31 23.06
N PRO A 272 20.38 -12.64 23.71
CA PRO A 272 21.50 -12.03 23.01
C PRO A 272 22.38 -13.10 22.36
N ASN A 273 22.71 -12.91 21.09
CA ASN A 273 23.65 -13.74 20.34
C ASN A 273 24.96 -12.94 20.11
N GLU A 274 26.04 -13.34 20.79
CA GLU A 274 27.33 -12.63 20.72
C GLU A 274 27.92 -12.55 19.31
N GLU A 275 27.74 -13.60 18.50
CA GLU A 275 28.20 -13.60 17.11
C GLU A 275 27.45 -12.55 16.30
N ARG A 276 26.11 -12.50 16.45
CA ARG A 276 25.27 -11.51 15.78
C ARG A 276 25.53 -10.10 16.29
N GLN A 277 25.92 -9.93 17.56
CA GLN A 277 26.36 -8.64 18.08
C GLN A 277 27.64 -8.17 17.39
N ARG A 278 28.65 -9.04 17.20
CA ARG A 278 29.88 -8.67 16.47
C ARG A 278 29.58 -8.29 15.01
N GLN A 279 28.68 -9.02 14.36
CA GLN A 279 28.24 -8.70 13.00
C GLN A 279 27.48 -7.37 12.93
N PHE A 280 26.65 -7.06 13.93
CA PHE A 280 25.98 -5.76 14.06
C PHE A 280 27.00 -4.62 14.13
N GLU A 281 28.02 -4.73 14.99
CA GLU A 281 29.09 -3.72 15.11
C GLU A 281 29.89 -3.57 13.80
N ALA A 282 30.12 -4.67 13.07
CA ALA A 282 30.77 -4.63 11.75
C ALA A 282 29.92 -3.83 10.73
N CYS A 283 28.62 -4.09 10.66
CA CYS A 283 27.70 -3.33 9.79
C CYS A 283 27.66 -1.85 10.17
N LEU A 284 27.68 -1.54 11.46
CA LEU A 284 27.69 -0.16 11.98
C LEU A 284 29.01 0.56 11.64
N THR A 285 30.12 -0.17 11.63
CA THR A 285 31.45 0.36 11.27
C THR A 285 31.49 0.77 9.79
N GLU A 286 30.92 -0.02 8.87
CA GLU A 286 30.82 0.35 7.44
C GLU A 286 30.05 1.67 7.23
N LEU A 287 29.14 2.02 8.15
CA LEU A 287 28.39 3.27 8.13
C LEU A 287 29.02 4.38 9.00
N ASN A 288 30.29 4.25 9.37
CA ASN A 288 31.02 5.20 10.22
C ASN A 288 30.31 5.49 11.55
N GLY A 289 29.69 4.47 12.16
CA GLY A 289 28.99 4.63 13.44
C GLY A 289 27.61 5.26 13.34
N LYS A 290 27.09 5.53 12.13
CA LYS A 290 25.79 6.19 11.93
C LYS A 290 24.62 5.22 12.16
N ARG A 291 24.29 4.97 13.43
CA ARG A 291 23.23 4.02 13.83
C ARG A 291 21.87 4.32 13.20
N ALA A 292 21.46 5.60 13.11
CA ALA A 292 20.19 5.97 12.48
C ALA A 292 20.12 5.56 11.01
N ALA A 293 21.24 5.63 10.27
CA ALA A 293 21.32 5.18 8.89
C ALA A 293 21.22 3.64 8.80
N LEU A 294 21.87 2.93 9.73
CA LEU A 294 21.79 1.46 9.79
C LEU A 294 20.36 0.97 10.10
N VAL A 295 19.68 1.63 11.05
CA VAL A 295 18.28 1.35 11.39
C VAL A 295 17.38 1.64 10.20
N TRP A 296 17.56 2.77 9.53
CA TRP A 296 16.77 3.11 8.35
C TRP A 296 16.95 2.11 7.20
N LEU A 297 18.20 1.67 6.94
CA LEU A 297 18.46 0.59 5.97
C LEU A 297 17.72 -0.68 6.38
N PHE A 298 17.83 -1.11 7.63
CA PHE A 298 17.13 -2.31 8.12
C PHE A 298 15.61 -2.21 7.90
N LEU A 299 14.99 -1.10 8.31
CA LEU A 299 13.55 -0.89 8.16
C LEU A 299 13.14 -0.86 6.67
N THR A 300 13.95 -0.23 5.83
CA THR A 300 13.70 -0.12 4.39
C THR A 300 13.79 -1.48 3.71
N GLU A 301 14.86 -2.22 3.93
CA GLU A 301 15.09 -3.55 3.34
C GLU A 301 14.06 -4.57 3.84
N MET A 302 13.72 -4.55 5.13
CA MET A 302 12.66 -5.37 5.70
C MET A 302 11.30 -5.05 5.06
N TRP A 303 10.97 -3.77 4.88
CA TRP A 303 9.74 -3.35 4.21
C TRP A 303 9.72 -3.77 2.73
N GLN A 304 10.84 -3.67 2.01
CA GLN A 304 10.95 -4.14 0.64
C GLN A 304 10.78 -5.66 0.53
N CYS A 305 11.44 -6.44 1.40
CA CYS A 305 11.25 -7.89 1.49
C CYS A 305 9.78 -8.24 1.78
N ALA A 306 9.13 -7.51 2.70
CA ALA A 306 7.71 -7.68 2.99
C ALA A 306 6.81 -7.37 1.79
N MET A 307 7.16 -6.37 0.98
CA MET A 307 6.46 -6.06 -0.28
C MET A 307 6.62 -7.18 -1.32
N GLU A 308 7.81 -7.77 -1.45
CA GLU A 308 8.05 -8.93 -2.32
C GLU A 308 7.23 -10.15 -1.89
N ILE A 309 7.25 -10.48 -0.58
CA ILE A 309 6.43 -11.54 0.01
C ILE A 309 4.94 -11.24 -0.23
N ARG A 310 4.50 -9.99 -0.04
CA ARG A 310 3.12 -9.57 -0.27
C ARG A 310 2.67 -9.82 -1.71
N ASN A 311 3.48 -9.41 -2.69
CA ASN A 311 3.08 -9.44 -4.10
C ASN A 311 2.74 -10.86 -4.54
N VAL A 312 3.62 -11.81 -4.21
CA VAL A 312 3.44 -13.23 -4.51
C VAL A 312 2.43 -13.88 -3.57
N GLY A 313 2.53 -13.56 -2.28
CA GLY A 313 1.73 -14.13 -1.22
C GLY A 313 0.23 -13.89 -1.40
N LYS A 314 -0.18 -12.75 -1.97
CA LYS A 314 -1.59 -12.50 -2.31
C LYS A 314 -2.13 -13.47 -3.35
N GLY A 315 -1.33 -13.82 -4.36
CA GLY A 315 -1.71 -14.83 -5.36
C GLY A 315 -1.86 -16.22 -4.74
N ILE A 316 -0.90 -16.61 -3.90
CA ILE A 316 -0.94 -17.87 -3.14
C ILE A 316 -2.16 -17.91 -2.22
N ALA A 317 -2.43 -16.83 -1.48
CA ALA A 317 -3.55 -16.74 -0.56
C ALA A 317 -4.89 -16.83 -1.28
N TRP A 318 -5.06 -16.08 -2.38
CA TRP A 318 -6.24 -16.14 -3.22
C TRP A 318 -6.50 -17.58 -3.72
N TRP A 319 -5.48 -18.23 -4.29
CA TRP A 319 -5.60 -19.61 -4.76
C TRP A 319 -5.99 -20.56 -3.62
N PHE A 320 -5.33 -20.45 -2.46
CA PHE A 320 -5.58 -21.33 -1.33
C PHE A 320 -7.00 -21.15 -0.76
N THR A 321 -7.50 -19.92 -0.70
CA THR A 321 -8.90 -19.64 -0.32
C THR A 321 -9.89 -20.33 -1.27
N HIS A 322 -9.66 -20.24 -2.58
CA HIS A 322 -10.51 -20.91 -3.57
C HIS A 322 -10.39 -22.44 -3.51
N TYR A 323 -9.20 -22.97 -3.24
CA TYR A 323 -8.99 -24.40 -2.98
C TYR A 323 -9.82 -24.86 -1.78
N CYS A 324 -9.75 -24.16 -0.64
CA CYS A 324 -10.52 -24.51 0.55
C CYS A 324 -12.03 -24.48 0.31
N GLN A 325 -12.52 -23.47 -0.43
CA GLN A 325 -13.94 -23.37 -0.81
C GLN A 325 -14.37 -24.54 -1.69
N HIS A 326 -13.58 -24.86 -2.72
CA HIS A 326 -13.87 -25.94 -3.66
C HIS A 326 -13.92 -27.31 -2.96
N HIS A 327 -13.00 -27.56 -2.02
CA HIS A 327 -12.88 -28.84 -1.32
C HIS A 327 -13.70 -28.93 -0.02
N GLY A 328 -14.51 -27.90 0.29
CA GLY A 328 -15.31 -27.87 1.51
C GLY A 328 -14.48 -27.94 2.80
N ILE A 329 -13.24 -27.45 2.77
CA ILE A 329 -12.35 -27.44 3.93
C ILE A 329 -12.85 -26.35 4.88
N SER A 330 -13.44 -26.75 6.00
CA SER A 330 -13.94 -25.84 7.03
C SER A 330 -12.84 -24.89 7.49
N SER A 331 -13.25 -23.65 7.80
CA SER A 331 -12.42 -22.68 8.54
C SER A 331 -11.86 -23.24 9.85
N ASP A 332 -12.39 -24.36 10.37
CA ASP A 332 -11.91 -24.98 11.61
C ASP A 332 -10.48 -25.57 11.50
N VAL A 333 -9.95 -25.79 10.30
CA VAL A 333 -8.50 -26.08 10.15
C VAL A 333 -7.66 -24.88 10.59
N LEU A 334 -8.24 -23.66 10.56
CA LEU A 334 -7.60 -22.39 10.84
C LEU A 334 -8.62 -21.41 11.44
N ASN A 335 -8.96 -21.54 12.73
CA ASN A 335 -9.67 -20.46 13.46
C ASN A 335 -9.03 -19.07 13.21
N SER A 336 -7.75 -19.06 12.83
CA SER A 336 -6.95 -17.91 12.43
C SER A 336 -7.18 -17.31 11.04
N LEU A 337 -8.04 -17.89 10.20
CA LEU A 337 -8.48 -17.30 8.92
C LEU A 337 -9.85 -16.62 9.03
N ARG A 338 -10.47 -16.62 10.21
CA ARG A 338 -11.70 -15.87 10.41
C ARG A 338 -11.40 -14.37 10.43
N ASP A 339 -12.23 -13.58 9.76
CA ASP A 339 -12.14 -12.11 9.74
C ASP A 339 -12.24 -11.49 11.15
N ASP A 340 -12.73 -12.24 12.14
CA ASP A 340 -12.87 -11.82 13.54
C ASP A 340 -11.68 -12.18 14.45
N HIS A 341 -10.64 -12.86 13.96
CA HIS A 341 -9.48 -13.20 14.78
C HIS A 341 -8.57 -11.97 14.96
N ALA A 342 -8.55 -11.43 16.18
CA ALA A 342 -7.61 -10.39 16.57
C ALA A 342 -6.17 -10.94 16.49
N GLY A 343 -5.40 -10.48 15.50
CA GLY A 343 -3.94 -10.65 15.49
C GLY A 343 -3.30 -9.88 16.64
N LEU A 344 -2.13 -10.34 17.11
CA LEU A 344 -1.36 -9.66 18.15
C LEU A 344 -0.66 -8.42 17.56
N GLY A 345 -1.38 -7.31 17.49
CA GLY A 345 -0.79 -6.03 17.04
C GLY A 345 -1.78 -4.96 16.58
N ALA A 346 -2.95 -4.86 17.22
CA ALA A 346 -3.95 -3.88 16.84
C ALA A 346 -4.11 -2.79 17.90
N ASP A 347 -3.31 -1.74 17.82
CA ASP A 347 -3.52 -0.39 18.38
C ASP A 347 -2.50 0.54 17.69
N GLU A 348 -2.80 1.66 17.02
CA GLU A 348 -4.02 2.45 16.77
C GLU A 348 -4.62 2.06 15.42
N LYS A 349 -5.90 1.63 15.39
CA LYS A 349 -6.51 1.15 14.15
C LYS A 349 -6.66 2.33 13.18
N GLU A 350 -6.55 2.07 11.87
CA GLU A 350 -7.01 3.03 10.86
C GLU A 350 -8.43 3.52 11.17
N ALA A 351 -9.25 2.65 11.77
CA ALA A 351 -10.56 2.96 12.31
C ALA A 351 -10.53 4.05 13.39
N ASP A 352 -9.55 4.08 14.29
CA ASP A 352 -9.43 5.08 15.35
C ASP A 352 -8.98 6.44 14.79
N LYS A 353 -8.02 6.43 13.85
CA LYS A 353 -7.62 7.63 13.09
C LYS A 353 -8.78 8.18 12.24
N GLN A 354 -9.50 7.30 11.53
CA GLN A 354 -10.69 7.67 10.76
C GLN A 354 -11.80 8.15 11.69
N GLN A 355 -12.00 7.54 12.85
CA GLN A 355 -13.01 7.94 13.81
C GLN A 355 -12.66 9.29 14.46
N ARG A 356 -11.38 9.60 14.65
CA ARG A 356 -10.91 10.92 15.10
C ARG A 356 -11.15 11.99 14.03
N LEU A 357 -10.69 11.78 12.81
CA LEU A 357 -10.90 12.72 11.70
C LEU A 357 -12.40 12.92 11.39
N PHE A 358 -13.17 11.83 11.42
CA PHE A 358 -14.62 11.88 11.26
C PHE A 358 -15.27 12.72 12.38
N ARG A 359 -14.84 12.56 13.63
CA ARG A 359 -15.33 13.36 14.76
C ARG A 359 -15.00 14.84 14.60
N GLU A 360 -13.76 15.15 14.23
CA GLU A 360 -13.32 16.53 13.98
C GLU A 360 -14.16 17.20 12.86
N LYS A 361 -14.48 16.47 11.79
CA LYS A 361 -15.33 16.97 10.69
C LYS A 361 -16.81 17.08 11.08
N VAL A 362 -17.32 16.18 11.93
CA VAL A 362 -18.67 16.31 12.52
C VAL A 362 -18.77 17.57 13.39
N GLU A 363 -17.75 17.85 14.19
CA GLU A 363 -17.71 19.06 15.02
C GLU A 363 -17.64 20.33 14.16
N GLN A 364 -16.81 20.34 13.10
CA GLN A 364 -16.77 21.45 12.15
C GLN A 364 -18.13 21.69 11.46
N LEU A 365 -18.77 20.63 10.95
CA LEU A 365 -20.09 20.74 10.31
C LEU A 365 -21.16 21.18 11.31
N ALA A 366 -21.08 20.75 12.57
CA ALA A 366 -22.00 21.20 13.62
C ALA A 366 -21.84 22.69 13.94
N VAL A 367 -20.61 23.22 13.91
CA VAL A 367 -20.34 24.67 14.02
C VAL A 367 -20.99 25.41 12.86
N GLU A 368 -20.79 24.97 11.62
CA GLU A 368 -21.36 25.63 10.44
C GLU A 368 -22.90 25.62 10.45
N LEU A 369 -23.52 24.49 10.80
CA LEU A 369 -24.98 24.40 10.93
C LEU A 369 -25.51 25.31 12.05
N TRP A 370 -24.80 25.40 13.18
CA TRP A 370 -25.16 26.30 14.28
C TRP A 370 -25.09 27.77 13.85
N GLU A 371 -24.06 28.16 13.11
CA GLU A 371 -23.92 29.51 12.58
C GLU A 371 -25.02 29.85 11.56
N GLN A 372 -25.32 28.94 10.63
CA GLN A 372 -26.38 29.10 9.63
C GLN A 372 -27.77 29.25 10.26
N ASN A 373 -28.00 28.67 11.43
CA ASN A 373 -29.24 28.79 12.18
C ASN A 373 -29.29 30.02 13.10
N GLY A 374 -28.37 30.98 12.94
CA GLY A 374 -28.36 32.23 13.70
C GLY A 374 -27.83 32.08 15.12
N ARG A 375 -26.95 31.09 15.36
CA ARG A 375 -26.30 30.84 16.65
C ARG A 375 -27.28 30.69 17.83
N PRO A 376 -28.26 29.76 17.74
CA PRO A 376 -29.26 29.57 18.78
C PRO A 376 -28.63 29.17 20.13
N PHE A 377 -29.35 29.48 21.21
CA PHE A 377 -28.92 29.20 22.58
C PHE A 377 -28.74 27.68 22.79
N GLY A 378 -27.61 27.28 23.38
CA GLY A 378 -27.25 25.85 23.57
C GLY A 378 -26.01 25.38 22.79
N GLY A 379 -25.42 26.25 21.95
CA GLY A 379 -24.17 25.96 21.23
C GLY A 379 -24.32 24.91 20.13
N ILE A 380 -23.22 24.24 19.76
CA ILE A 380 -23.18 23.26 18.67
C ILE A 380 -23.79 21.90 19.02
N SER A 381 -24.03 21.62 20.30
CA SER A 381 -24.49 20.30 20.78
C SER A 381 -25.74 19.77 20.08
N PRO A 382 -26.79 20.57 19.80
CA PRO A 382 -27.98 20.11 19.08
C PRO A 382 -27.71 19.74 17.62
N PHE A 383 -26.62 20.25 17.03
CA PHE A 383 -26.29 20.08 15.61
C PHE A 383 -25.35 18.90 15.34
N LEU A 384 -24.68 18.36 16.38
CA LEU A 384 -23.73 17.24 16.24
C LEU A 384 -24.38 15.97 15.68
N ALA A 385 -25.60 15.64 16.10
CA ALA A 385 -26.31 14.44 15.63
C ALA A 385 -26.67 14.56 14.13
N THR A 386 -27.18 15.73 13.74
CA THR A 386 -27.53 16.04 12.34
C THR A 386 -26.28 16.09 11.45
N ALA A 387 -25.20 16.73 11.92
CA ALA A 387 -23.92 16.76 11.22
C ALA A 387 -23.35 15.35 10.99
N ARG A 388 -23.42 14.49 12.01
CA ARG A 388 -22.97 13.09 11.91
C ARG A 388 -23.77 12.30 10.88
N GLU A 389 -25.09 12.39 10.90
CA GLU A 389 -25.95 11.67 9.97
C GLU A 389 -25.76 12.13 8.51
N GLN A 390 -25.65 13.45 8.30
CA GLN A 390 -25.41 14.02 6.97
C GLN A 390 -24.05 13.60 6.41
N LEU A 391 -23.00 13.66 7.23
CA LEU A 391 -21.65 13.27 6.81
C LEU A 391 -21.56 11.77 6.50
N SER A 392 -22.19 10.91 7.31
CA SER A 392 -22.23 9.46 7.06
C SER A 392 -22.95 9.08 5.78
N ARG A 393 -24.09 9.73 5.45
CA ARG A 393 -24.87 9.42 4.24
C ARG A 393 -24.12 9.74 2.95
N THR A 394 -23.32 10.80 2.95
CA THR A 394 -22.60 11.23 1.76
C THR A 394 -21.38 10.38 1.49
N LEU A 395 -20.71 9.89 2.54
CA LEU A 395 -19.58 8.97 2.38
C LEU A 395 -20.01 7.58 1.86
N GLN A 396 -21.30 7.26 1.89
CA GLN A 396 -21.86 5.98 1.41
C GLN A 396 -22.43 6.02 -0.01
N ARG A 397 -22.56 7.21 -0.62
CA ARG A 397 -22.97 7.39 -2.02
C ARG A 397 -21.75 7.50 -2.91
#